data_AF-A0A2N2DPM2-F1
#
_entry.id   AF-A0A2N2DPM2-F1
#
_cell.length_a   1.000
_cell.length_b   1.000
_cell.length_c   1.000
_cell.angle_alpha   90.00
_cell.angle_beta   90.00
_cell.angle_gamma   90.00
#
_symmetry.space_group_name_H-M   'P 1'
#
loop_
_entity.id
_entity.type
_entity.pdbx_description
1 polymer ?
#
loop_
_entity_poly.entity_id
_entity_poly.type
_entity_poly.pdbx_seq_one_letter_code
_entity_poly.pdbx_strand_id
1 'polypeptide(L)'
;MERTRNCMKPKRKEKIWSKRDHRNDIMKKHHIRLTLFLTMIIVLGIAVGCSKQEEVFTYSGGIDSDGFYNGVTALDHVTLPTYEGLVIPKERYAVSEEALQRRIDAIMANFLSEDGVPELTDEFVRENLFPSFGYRSVAEMKAALQNNEQSALLFEYVKEYMVENTIVATIPESLLEYQKNTLIQSYQDAADFYEMKLEDFLRVYVRIGSVERLLEQSHDELNATATFSLVIQAIAEDADITVTDEDVAAYFEKHMQGEDYTEYIESHGLPYLRYITLQQKIVDHLVSSAVLE
;
A
#
# COMPACT_ATOMS: atom_id res chain seq x y z
N MET A 1 28.84 -23.99 68.92
CA MET A 1 28.17 -24.88 67.94
C MET A 1 27.04 -24.09 67.29
N GLU A 2 27.39 -23.34 66.25
CA GLU A 2 26.44 -22.56 65.45
C GLU A 2 25.74 -23.47 64.45
N ARG A 3 24.40 -23.45 64.44
CA ARG A 3 23.59 -24.07 63.38
C ARG A 3 23.40 -23.05 62.25
N THR A 4 24.11 -23.24 61.15
CA THR A 4 23.88 -22.52 59.90
C THR A 4 22.57 -22.97 59.26
N ARG A 5 21.66 -22.03 59.04
CA ARG A 5 20.46 -22.20 58.20
C ARG A 5 20.91 -22.17 56.73
N ASN A 6 20.70 -23.27 56.01
CA ASN A 6 20.95 -23.35 54.58
C ASN A 6 19.80 -22.68 53.83
N CYS A 7 20.05 -21.52 53.20
CA CYS A 7 19.10 -20.87 52.30
C CYS A 7 19.09 -21.59 50.95
N MET A 8 18.02 -22.32 50.66
CA MET A 8 17.78 -22.95 49.37
C MET A 8 17.35 -21.86 48.36
N LYS A 9 18.22 -21.52 47.40
CA LYS A 9 17.88 -20.61 46.29
C LYS A 9 16.81 -21.27 45.39
N PRO A 10 15.79 -20.54 44.90
CA PRO A 10 14.81 -21.12 43.98
C PRO A 10 15.48 -21.41 42.63
N LYS A 11 15.32 -22.64 42.13
CA LYS A 11 15.76 -23.03 40.78
C LYS A 11 14.99 -22.19 39.75
N ARG A 12 15.72 -21.46 38.92
CA ARG A 12 15.21 -20.74 37.73
C ARG A 12 14.56 -21.78 36.82
N LYS A 13 13.26 -21.67 36.57
CA LYS A 13 12.57 -22.52 35.59
C LYS A 13 13.08 -22.13 34.20
N GLU A 14 13.93 -22.97 33.60
CA GLU A 14 14.25 -22.86 32.18
C GLU A 14 12.96 -23.08 31.39
N LYS A 15 12.60 -22.09 30.59
CA LYS A 15 11.40 -22.10 29.75
C LYS A 15 11.67 -23.05 28.59
N ILE A 16 11.18 -24.29 28.71
CA ILE A 16 11.27 -25.29 27.64
C ILE A 16 10.32 -24.84 26.54
N TRP A 17 10.88 -24.37 25.42
CA TRP A 17 10.12 -24.01 24.23
C TRP A 17 9.48 -25.26 23.63
N SER A 18 8.16 -25.29 23.50
CA SER A 18 7.48 -26.36 22.79
C SER A 18 7.61 -26.17 21.27
N LYS A 19 7.49 -27.25 20.48
CA LYS A 19 7.39 -27.15 19.00
C LYS A 19 6.25 -26.21 18.55
N ARG A 20 5.22 -26.04 19.38
CA ARG A 20 4.11 -25.11 19.15
C ARG A 20 4.53 -23.65 19.37
N ASP A 21 5.35 -23.37 20.39
CA ASP A 21 5.91 -22.03 20.63
C ASP A 21 6.88 -21.62 19.53
N HIS A 22 7.68 -22.56 19.02
CA HIS A 22 8.60 -22.29 17.92
C HIS A 22 7.85 -22.05 16.59
N ARG A 23 6.79 -22.83 16.30
CA ARG A 23 5.90 -22.55 15.16
C ARG A 23 5.19 -21.20 15.29
N ASN A 24 4.70 -20.83 16.47
CA ASN A 24 3.97 -19.58 16.66
C ASN A 24 4.89 -18.36 16.56
N ASP A 25 6.16 -18.47 16.95
CA ASP A 25 7.17 -17.41 16.79
C ASP A 25 7.62 -17.27 15.32
N ILE A 26 7.80 -18.39 14.62
CA ILE A 26 8.10 -18.43 13.18
C ILE A 26 6.91 -17.89 12.37
N MET A 27 5.67 -18.28 12.71
CA MET A 27 4.44 -17.80 12.07
C MET A 27 4.20 -16.30 12.35
N LYS A 28 4.45 -15.80 13.58
CA LYS A 28 4.36 -14.36 13.89
C LYS A 28 5.35 -13.51 13.10
N LYS A 29 6.57 -14.02 12.87
CA LYS A 29 7.57 -13.36 12.00
C LYS A 29 7.21 -13.38 10.51
N HIS A 30 6.47 -14.39 10.05
CA HIS A 30 6.08 -14.53 8.64
C HIS A 30 4.68 -13.96 8.29
N HIS A 31 3.76 -13.78 9.26
CA HIS A 31 2.42 -13.25 8.99
C HIS A 31 2.28 -11.73 9.07
N ILE A 32 3.13 -11.04 9.84
CA ILE A 32 3.29 -9.57 9.71
C ILE A 32 3.74 -9.21 8.28
N ARG A 33 4.42 -10.14 7.63
CA ARG A 33 4.87 -10.02 6.25
C ARG A 33 3.73 -10.30 5.25
N LEU A 34 2.97 -11.38 5.40
CA LEU A 34 2.08 -11.88 4.35
C LEU A 34 0.79 -11.08 4.06
N THR A 35 0.42 -10.09 4.88
CA THR A 35 -0.84 -9.31 4.69
C THR A 35 -0.60 -7.87 4.18
N LEU A 36 0.66 -7.50 3.92
CA LEU A 36 1.09 -6.17 3.46
C LEU A 36 2.18 -6.25 2.38
N PHE A 37 2.16 -7.28 1.52
CA PHE A 37 3.05 -7.36 0.36
C PHE A 37 2.42 -6.71 -0.86
N LEU A 38 2.41 -5.38 -0.87
CA LEU A 38 2.66 -4.64 -2.12
C LEU A 38 3.80 -3.62 -1.99
N THR A 39 4.28 -3.21 -0.80
CA THR A 39 5.36 -2.20 -0.71
C THR A 39 6.18 -2.25 0.61
N MET A 40 6.84 -3.36 0.97
CA MET A 40 7.86 -3.29 2.04
C MET A 40 9.12 -4.09 1.69
N ILE A 41 10.08 -3.39 1.09
CA ILE A 41 11.40 -3.85 0.69
C ILE A 41 12.37 -3.56 1.84
N ILE A 42 13.04 -4.59 2.36
CA ILE A 42 14.19 -4.43 3.26
C ILE A 42 15.43 -4.90 2.48
N VAL A 43 16.33 -3.96 2.19
CA VAL A 43 17.59 -4.21 1.46
C VAL A 43 18.71 -4.61 2.43
N LEU A 44 19.51 -5.62 2.04
CA LEU A 44 20.89 -5.79 2.49
C LEU A 44 21.78 -6.10 1.27
N GLY A 45 22.71 -5.19 0.91
CA GLY A 45 23.63 -5.32 -0.24
C GLY A 45 24.80 -6.31 -0.02
N ILE A 46 25.76 -6.57 -0.91
CA ILE A 46 26.38 -5.89 -2.09
C ILE A 46 27.11 -6.99 -2.91
N ALA A 47 27.23 -6.87 -4.26
CA ALA A 47 28.52 -6.92 -5.01
C ALA A 47 28.39 -6.99 -6.55
N VAL A 48 28.70 -5.83 -7.16
CA VAL A 48 29.30 -5.50 -8.47
C VAL A 48 29.51 -6.61 -9.51
N GLY A 49 28.91 -6.41 -10.69
CA GLY A 49 29.33 -6.98 -11.98
C GLY A 49 29.15 -5.95 -13.09
N CYS A 50 30.24 -5.56 -13.76
CA CYS A 50 30.26 -4.56 -14.81
C CYS A 50 29.83 -5.17 -16.16
N SER A 51 28.69 -4.73 -16.71
CA SER A 51 28.34 -4.84 -18.13
C SER A 51 27.43 -3.69 -18.51
N LYS A 52 27.64 -3.12 -19.71
CA LYS A 52 26.94 -1.97 -20.33
C LYS A 52 25.69 -1.49 -19.56
N GLN A 53 25.79 -0.32 -18.93
CA GLN A 53 24.72 0.30 -18.14
C GLN A 53 23.47 0.53 -19.01
N GLU A 54 22.55 -0.43 -18.96
CA GLU A 54 21.12 -0.15 -18.95
C GLU A 54 20.89 0.75 -17.73
N GLU A 55 20.29 1.92 -17.93
CA GLU A 55 19.99 2.83 -16.83
C GLU A 55 19.03 2.10 -15.89
N VAL A 56 19.50 1.83 -14.66
CA VAL A 56 18.71 1.09 -13.67
C VAL A 56 17.50 1.94 -13.33
N PHE A 57 16.30 1.42 -13.60
CA PHE A 57 15.06 2.08 -13.23
C PHE A 57 15.03 2.35 -11.71
N THR A 58 14.52 3.51 -11.34
CA THR A 58 14.21 3.84 -9.94
C THR A 58 12.80 4.41 -9.91
N TYR A 59 12.07 4.21 -8.82
CA TYR A 59 10.72 4.74 -8.67
C TYR A 59 10.64 6.26 -8.86
N SER A 60 11.66 7.01 -8.43
CA SER A 60 11.75 8.46 -8.66
C SER A 60 12.27 8.83 -10.06
N GLY A 61 12.76 7.88 -10.84
CA GLY A 61 13.27 8.10 -12.20
C GLY A 61 12.14 8.50 -13.14
N GLY A 62 12.16 9.74 -13.63
CA GLY A 62 11.09 10.28 -14.46
C GLY A 62 10.05 11.12 -13.69
N ILE A 63 10.23 11.32 -12.39
CA ILE A 63 9.41 12.20 -11.55
C ILE A 63 10.27 13.37 -11.05
N ASP A 64 9.72 14.57 -11.03
CA ASP A 64 10.39 15.77 -10.52
C ASP A 64 10.25 15.93 -9.00
N SER A 65 10.81 17.01 -8.46
CA SER A 65 10.74 17.26 -7.02
C SER A 65 9.32 17.54 -6.52
N ASP A 66 8.36 17.90 -7.36
CA ASP A 66 7.00 18.22 -6.92
C ASP A 66 6.06 17.01 -7.03
N GLY A 67 6.57 15.89 -7.57
CA GLY A 67 5.81 14.66 -7.77
C GLY A 67 5.14 14.58 -9.15
N PHE A 68 5.51 15.45 -10.08
CA PHE A 68 5.02 15.45 -11.46
C PHE A 68 5.95 14.67 -12.39
N TYR A 69 5.41 14.18 -13.50
CA TYR A 69 6.22 13.51 -14.52
C TYR A 69 7.11 14.50 -15.27
N ASN A 70 8.41 14.22 -15.30
CA ASN A 70 9.39 15.05 -15.98
C ASN A 70 9.05 15.23 -17.46
N GLY A 71 8.97 16.48 -17.90
CA GLY A 71 8.75 16.83 -19.31
C GLY A 71 7.34 16.52 -19.83
N VAL A 72 6.38 16.29 -18.94
CA VAL A 72 4.97 16.12 -19.28
C VAL A 72 4.19 17.30 -18.70
N THR A 73 3.58 18.11 -19.57
CA THR A 73 2.52 19.05 -19.19
C THR A 73 1.20 18.33 -19.42
N ALA A 74 0.53 17.86 -18.37
CA ALA A 74 -0.61 16.97 -18.51
C ALA A 74 -1.80 17.65 -19.20
N LEU A 75 -2.02 18.95 -18.96
CA LEU A 75 -3.06 19.75 -19.64
C LEU A 75 -2.88 19.85 -21.17
N ASP A 76 -1.69 19.59 -21.72
CA ASP A 76 -1.50 19.51 -23.18
C ASP A 76 -2.06 18.21 -23.79
N HIS A 77 -2.35 17.22 -22.95
CA HIS A 77 -2.73 15.86 -23.37
C HIS A 77 -4.18 15.50 -23.06
N VAL A 78 -4.86 16.25 -22.19
CA VAL A 78 -6.22 15.96 -21.75
C VAL A 78 -7.12 17.18 -21.80
N THR A 79 -8.42 16.95 -21.94
CA THR A 79 -9.46 17.95 -21.66
C THR A 79 -10.29 17.44 -20.48
N LEU A 80 -10.10 18.08 -19.32
CA LEU A 80 -10.76 17.71 -18.07
C LEU A 80 -12.28 17.94 -18.14
N PRO A 81 -13.08 17.07 -17.50
CA PRO A 81 -14.49 17.35 -17.26
C PRO A 81 -14.65 18.43 -16.20
N THR A 82 -15.88 18.89 -15.96
CA THR A 82 -16.17 19.60 -14.72
C THR A 82 -15.99 18.65 -13.54
N TYR A 83 -15.05 18.96 -12.65
CA TYR A 83 -14.72 18.14 -11.49
C TYR A 83 -15.01 18.82 -10.15
N GLU A 84 -15.37 20.10 -10.15
CA GLU A 84 -15.87 20.78 -8.96
C GLU A 84 -17.34 20.44 -8.71
N GLY A 85 -17.71 20.19 -7.45
CA GLY A 85 -19.10 19.93 -7.08
C GLY A 85 -19.65 18.62 -7.63
N LEU A 86 -18.81 17.59 -7.79
CA LEU A 86 -19.23 16.26 -8.23
C LEU A 86 -20.37 15.75 -7.36
N VAL A 87 -21.43 15.26 -7.99
CA VAL A 87 -22.50 14.57 -7.28
C VAL A 87 -22.15 13.09 -7.22
N ILE A 88 -22.01 12.56 -6.00
CA ILE A 88 -21.72 11.15 -5.76
C ILE A 88 -22.97 10.50 -5.15
N PRO A 89 -23.65 9.60 -5.88
CA PRO A 89 -24.82 8.89 -5.36
C PRO A 89 -24.45 8.03 -4.15
N LYS A 90 -25.36 7.94 -3.18
CA LYS A 90 -25.21 7.16 -1.94
C LYS A 90 -24.85 5.71 -2.20
N GLU A 91 -25.40 5.11 -3.24
CA GLU A 91 -25.11 3.73 -3.61
C GLU A 91 -23.63 3.51 -3.96
N ARG A 92 -22.92 4.56 -4.38
CA ARG A 92 -21.51 4.51 -4.75
C ARG A 92 -20.57 4.58 -3.54
N TYR A 93 -21.04 5.00 -2.36
CA TYR A 93 -20.22 5.05 -1.14
C TYR A 93 -20.84 4.33 0.06
N ALA A 94 -22.03 3.75 -0.08
CA ALA A 94 -22.65 2.97 0.97
C ALA A 94 -21.92 1.63 1.17
N VAL A 95 -21.25 1.48 2.30
CA VAL A 95 -20.66 0.20 2.71
C VAL A 95 -21.78 -0.73 3.16
N SER A 96 -21.86 -1.92 2.56
CA SER A 96 -22.82 -2.93 2.99
C SER A 96 -22.35 -3.62 4.27
N GLU A 97 -23.30 -4.05 5.11
CA GLU A 97 -23.01 -4.87 6.29
C GLU A 97 -22.23 -6.15 5.92
N GLU A 98 -22.50 -6.72 4.74
CA GLU A 98 -21.78 -7.87 4.21
C GLU A 98 -20.32 -7.55 3.91
N ALA A 99 -20.02 -6.40 3.30
CA ALA A 99 -18.66 -5.97 3.05
C ALA A 99 -17.90 -5.74 4.37
N LEU A 100 -18.54 -5.06 5.31
CA LEU A 100 -17.97 -4.83 6.64
C LEU A 100 -17.71 -6.15 7.37
N GLN A 101 -18.65 -7.08 7.34
CA GLN A 101 -18.48 -8.39 7.96
C GLN A 101 -17.36 -9.20 7.30
N ARG A 102 -17.24 -9.18 5.97
CA ARG A 102 -16.10 -9.83 5.28
C ARG A 102 -14.75 -9.29 5.75
N ARG A 103 -14.66 -7.97 5.99
CA ARG A 103 -13.43 -7.36 6.50
C ARG A 103 -13.11 -7.79 7.93
N ILE A 104 -14.14 -7.86 8.78
CA ILE A 104 -14.02 -8.40 10.15
C ILE A 104 -13.57 -9.86 10.11
N ASP A 105 -14.21 -10.69 9.30
CA ASP A 105 -13.91 -12.12 9.17
C ASP A 105 -12.47 -12.34 8.69
N ALA A 106 -12.00 -11.55 7.72
CA ALA A 106 -10.63 -11.61 7.22
C ALA A 106 -9.60 -11.29 8.33
N ILE A 107 -9.89 -10.30 9.18
CA ILE A 107 -9.04 -9.97 10.33
C ILE A 107 -9.06 -11.12 11.34
N MET A 108 -10.24 -11.62 11.69
CA MET A 108 -10.42 -12.68 12.68
C MET A 108 -9.84 -14.03 12.24
N ALA A 109 -9.83 -14.31 10.92
CA ALA A 109 -9.24 -15.53 10.36
C ALA A 109 -7.75 -15.68 10.69
N ASN A 110 -7.02 -14.57 10.88
CA ASN A 110 -5.62 -14.59 11.30
C ASN A 110 -5.40 -15.15 12.72
N PHE A 111 -6.48 -15.29 13.49
CA PHE A 111 -6.48 -15.79 14.87
C PHE A 111 -7.10 -17.18 14.99
N LEU A 112 -7.33 -17.87 13.87
CA LEU A 112 -7.82 -19.24 13.86
C LEU A 112 -6.84 -20.18 14.60
N SER A 113 -7.37 -20.94 15.54
CA SER A 113 -6.62 -21.91 16.36
C SER A 113 -7.27 -23.30 16.36
N GLU A 114 -6.68 -24.26 17.09
CA GLU A 114 -7.28 -25.60 17.31
C GLU A 114 -8.69 -25.50 17.94
N ASP A 115 -8.93 -24.46 18.74
CA ASP A 115 -10.21 -24.19 19.42
C ASP A 115 -11.19 -23.36 18.56
N GLY A 116 -10.82 -23.04 17.31
CA GLY A 116 -11.61 -22.22 16.39
C GLY A 116 -11.18 -20.75 16.36
N VAL A 117 -12.03 -19.92 15.75
CA VAL A 117 -11.88 -18.45 15.72
C VAL A 117 -12.39 -17.89 17.06
N PRO A 118 -11.59 -17.08 17.78
CA PRO A 118 -12.04 -16.47 19.04
C PRO A 118 -13.23 -15.53 18.83
N GLU A 119 -13.98 -15.30 19.89
CA GLU A 119 -15.07 -14.32 19.87
C GLU A 119 -14.51 -12.89 19.81
N LEU A 120 -15.09 -12.07 18.92
CA LEU A 120 -14.75 -10.66 18.79
C LEU A 120 -15.34 -9.86 19.96
N THR A 121 -14.51 -9.59 20.96
CA THR A 121 -14.84 -8.80 22.16
C THR A 121 -13.89 -7.61 22.31
N ASP A 122 -14.28 -6.59 23.09
CA ASP A 122 -13.40 -5.43 23.37
C ASP A 122 -12.08 -5.85 24.03
N GLU A 123 -12.09 -6.91 24.85
CA GLU A 123 -10.87 -7.48 25.43
C GLU A 123 -9.98 -8.06 24.33
N PHE A 124 -10.54 -8.88 23.45
CA PHE A 124 -9.80 -9.48 22.35
C PHE A 124 -9.16 -8.40 21.47
N VAL A 125 -9.91 -7.35 21.12
CA VAL A 125 -9.40 -6.22 20.33
C VAL A 125 -8.21 -5.56 21.03
N ARG A 126 -8.32 -5.26 22.32
CA ARG A 126 -7.26 -4.58 23.06
C ARG A 126 -6.00 -5.42 23.22
N GLU A 127 -6.15 -6.72 23.45
CA GLU A 127 -5.01 -7.61 23.66
C GLU A 127 -4.32 -8.01 22.35
N ASN A 128 -5.08 -8.15 21.26
CA ASN A 128 -4.59 -8.79 20.03
C ASN A 128 -4.55 -7.86 18.81
N LEU A 129 -5.42 -6.84 18.74
CA LEU A 129 -5.49 -5.92 17.60
C LEU A 129 -4.88 -4.56 17.90
N PHE A 130 -4.93 -4.06 19.15
CA PHE A 130 -4.29 -2.80 19.52
C PHE A 130 -2.80 -2.73 19.14
N PRO A 131 -1.96 -3.75 19.39
CA PRO A 131 -0.52 -3.65 19.13
C PRO A 131 -0.17 -3.52 17.65
N SER A 132 -1.06 -3.97 16.74
CA SER A 132 -0.81 -4.00 15.30
C SER A 132 -1.67 -3.03 14.50
N PHE A 133 -2.83 -2.64 15.03
CA PHE A 133 -3.82 -1.82 14.32
C PHE A 133 -4.33 -0.64 15.16
N GLY A 134 -3.89 -0.49 16.41
CA GLY A 134 -4.27 0.62 17.29
C GLY A 134 -5.70 0.58 17.85
N TYR A 135 -6.52 -0.39 17.47
CA TYR A 135 -7.93 -0.48 17.91
C TYR A 135 -8.05 -0.80 19.40
N ARG A 136 -8.93 -0.09 20.12
CA ARG A 136 -9.15 -0.25 21.57
C ARG A 136 -10.48 -0.92 21.92
N SER A 137 -11.40 -1.01 20.97
CA SER A 137 -12.73 -1.63 21.12
C SER A 137 -13.27 -2.16 19.79
N VAL A 138 -14.27 -3.03 19.86
CA VAL A 138 -14.99 -3.54 18.68
C VAL A 138 -15.69 -2.40 17.94
N ALA A 139 -16.25 -1.43 18.67
CA ALA A 139 -16.93 -0.28 18.08
C ALA A 139 -15.95 0.61 17.27
N GLU A 140 -14.78 0.90 17.84
CA GLU A 140 -13.72 1.66 17.15
C GLU A 140 -13.21 0.92 15.91
N MET A 141 -12.95 -0.39 16.04
CA MET A 141 -12.54 -1.21 14.90
C MET A 141 -13.59 -1.15 13.79
N LYS A 142 -14.88 -1.38 14.10
CA LYS A 142 -15.96 -1.33 13.10
C LYS A 142 -16.08 0.04 12.44
N ALA A 143 -15.97 1.13 13.20
CA ALA A 143 -16.02 2.48 12.67
C ALA A 143 -14.83 2.78 11.74
N ALA A 144 -13.61 2.34 12.12
CA ALA A 144 -12.42 2.49 11.29
C ALA A 144 -12.55 1.69 9.98
N LEU A 145 -13.01 0.44 10.07
CA LEU A 145 -13.25 -0.39 8.88
C LEU A 145 -14.31 0.23 7.97
N GLN A 146 -15.43 0.70 8.53
CA GLN A 146 -16.48 1.39 7.79
C GLN A 146 -15.93 2.61 7.04
N ASN A 147 -15.15 3.46 7.73
CA ASN A 147 -14.57 4.65 7.12
C ASN A 147 -13.57 4.30 6.02
N ASN A 148 -12.75 3.26 6.21
CA ASN A 148 -11.77 2.82 5.23
C ASN A 148 -12.46 2.28 3.97
N GLU A 149 -13.48 1.44 4.12
CA GLU A 149 -14.25 0.91 2.99
C GLU A 149 -15.01 2.03 2.26
N GLN A 150 -15.61 2.98 3.00
CA GLN A 150 -16.27 4.13 2.39
C GLN A 150 -15.28 5.02 1.61
N SER A 151 -14.10 5.26 2.16
CA SER A 151 -13.05 6.05 1.50
C SER A 151 -12.57 5.36 0.22
N ALA A 152 -12.41 4.03 0.25
CA ALA A 152 -12.06 3.25 -0.94
C ALA A 152 -13.14 3.33 -2.03
N LEU A 153 -14.41 3.25 -1.66
CA LEU A 153 -15.53 3.38 -2.59
C LEU A 153 -15.59 4.77 -3.24
N LEU A 154 -15.37 5.83 -2.45
CA LEU A 154 -15.28 7.21 -2.95
C LEU A 154 -14.09 7.40 -3.90
N PHE A 155 -12.94 6.83 -3.55
CA PHE A 155 -11.75 6.84 -4.40
C PHE A 155 -12.04 6.16 -5.75
N GLU A 156 -12.60 4.96 -5.74
CA GLU A 156 -12.91 4.23 -6.97
C GLU A 156 -13.94 4.97 -7.82
N TYR A 157 -14.98 5.57 -7.20
CA TYR A 157 -15.93 6.40 -7.94
C TYR A 157 -15.26 7.58 -8.64
N VAL A 158 -14.41 8.34 -7.92
CA VAL A 158 -13.70 9.49 -8.48
C VAL A 158 -12.78 9.05 -9.61
N LYS A 159 -12.03 7.97 -9.42
CA LYS A 159 -11.16 7.39 -10.45
C LYS A 159 -11.96 7.00 -11.70
N GLU A 160 -13.04 6.24 -11.55
CA GLU A 160 -13.92 5.85 -12.65
C GLU A 160 -14.47 7.08 -13.39
N TYR A 161 -15.04 8.05 -12.66
CA TYR A 161 -15.58 9.26 -13.25
C TYR A 161 -14.51 10.02 -14.04
N MET A 162 -13.31 10.21 -13.46
CA MET A 162 -12.24 10.96 -14.10
C MET A 162 -11.71 10.27 -15.36
N VAL A 163 -11.56 8.95 -15.32
CA VAL A 163 -11.11 8.16 -16.49
C VAL A 163 -12.19 8.15 -17.59
N GLU A 164 -13.47 8.01 -17.23
CA GLU A 164 -14.56 7.93 -18.22
C GLU A 164 -14.93 9.27 -18.85
N ASN A 165 -14.81 10.37 -18.10
CA ASN A 165 -15.30 11.69 -18.52
C ASN A 165 -14.18 12.62 -19.01
N THR A 166 -12.91 12.26 -18.85
CA THR A 166 -11.79 13.01 -19.41
C THR A 166 -11.56 12.61 -20.86
N ILE A 167 -11.44 13.60 -21.75
CA ILE A 167 -11.02 13.35 -23.13
C ILE A 167 -9.49 13.30 -23.15
N VAL A 168 -8.94 12.11 -23.38
CA VAL A 168 -7.49 11.90 -23.53
C VAL A 168 -7.11 12.01 -25.00
N ALA A 169 -6.33 13.03 -25.36
CA ALA A 169 -5.84 13.19 -26.73
C ALA A 169 -4.73 12.19 -27.05
N THR A 170 -3.75 12.07 -26.14
CA THR A 170 -2.64 11.12 -26.22
C THR A 170 -2.14 10.78 -24.82
N ILE A 171 -1.73 9.54 -24.59
CA ILE A 171 -0.96 9.17 -23.40
C ILE A 171 0.52 9.35 -23.77
N PRO A 172 1.30 10.16 -23.02
CA PRO A 172 2.73 10.28 -23.27
C PRO A 172 3.45 8.93 -23.18
N GLU A 173 4.33 8.64 -24.14
CA GLU A 173 5.07 7.37 -24.18
C GLU A 173 5.96 7.19 -22.93
N SER A 174 6.58 8.29 -22.47
CA SER A 174 7.37 8.31 -21.23
C SER A 174 6.56 7.89 -20.00
N LEU A 175 5.29 8.28 -19.94
CA LEU A 175 4.39 7.94 -18.85
C LEU A 175 4.03 6.46 -18.88
N LEU A 176 3.66 5.94 -20.05
CA LEU A 176 3.33 4.52 -20.20
C LEU A 176 4.56 3.62 -19.91
N GLU A 177 5.73 4.04 -20.37
CA GLU A 177 6.99 3.34 -20.10
C GLU A 177 7.35 3.37 -18.61
N TYR A 178 7.13 4.49 -17.93
CA TYR A 178 7.25 4.58 -16.49
C TYR A 178 6.33 3.58 -15.77
N GLN A 179 5.06 3.46 -16.17
CA GLN A 179 4.14 2.49 -15.54
C GLN A 179 4.58 1.04 -15.75
N LYS A 180 5.06 0.68 -16.95
CA LYS A 180 5.60 -0.66 -17.23
C LYS A 180 6.81 -0.96 -16.35
N ASN A 181 7.75 -0.03 -16.26
CA ASN A 181 8.96 -0.21 -15.46
C ASN A 181 8.66 -0.27 -13.96
N THR A 182 7.69 0.51 -13.49
CA THR A 182 7.19 0.43 -12.11
C THR A 182 6.61 -0.95 -11.81
N LEU A 183 5.79 -1.49 -12.72
CA LEU A 183 5.23 -2.85 -12.59
C LEU A 183 6.34 -3.90 -12.54
N ILE A 184 7.29 -3.86 -13.47
CA ILE A 184 8.41 -4.82 -13.52
C ILE A 184 9.25 -4.73 -12.23
N GLN A 185 9.59 -3.50 -11.81
CA GLN A 185 10.38 -3.27 -10.61
C GLN A 185 9.67 -3.80 -9.36
N SER A 186 8.35 -3.63 -9.23
CA SER A 186 7.60 -4.15 -8.09
C SER A 186 7.69 -5.69 -7.97
N TYR A 187 7.69 -6.39 -9.10
CA TYR A 187 7.89 -7.84 -9.12
C TYR A 187 9.35 -8.24 -8.91
N GLN A 188 10.30 -7.43 -9.39
CA GLN A 188 11.72 -7.63 -9.14
C GLN A 188 12.02 -7.50 -7.64
N ASP A 189 11.47 -6.49 -7.00
CA ASP A 189 11.60 -6.26 -5.56
C ASP A 189 11.02 -7.42 -4.74
N ALA A 190 9.86 -7.94 -5.16
CA ALA A 190 9.28 -9.14 -4.57
C ALA A 190 10.19 -10.37 -4.79
N ALA A 191 10.74 -10.54 -5.99
CA ALA A 191 11.65 -11.65 -6.30
C ALA A 191 12.93 -11.59 -5.44
N ASP A 192 13.53 -10.40 -5.31
CA ASP A 192 14.73 -10.17 -4.49
C ASP A 192 14.47 -10.42 -3.02
N PHE A 193 13.29 -10.06 -2.51
CA PHE A 193 12.89 -10.40 -1.14
C PHE A 193 12.88 -11.92 -0.88
N TYR A 194 12.50 -12.72 -1.88
CA TYR A 194 12.58 -14.19 -1.81
C TYR A 194 13.93 -14.75 -2.27
N GLU A 195 14.91 -13.90 -2.56
CA GLU A 195 16.23 -14.25 -3.11
C GLU A 195 16.12 -15.07 -4.42
N MET A 196 15.15 -14.73 -5.26
CA MET A 196 14.83 -15.40 -6.51
C MET A 196 15.08 -14.50 -7.71
N LYS A 197 15.35 -15.10 -8.87
CA LYS A 197 15.29 -14.38 -10.14
C LYS A 197 13.85 -14.02 -10.46
N LEU A 198 13.63 -12.85 -11.05
CA LEU A 198 12.30 -12.38 -11.47
C LEU A 198 11.51 -13.43 -12.24
N GLU A 199 12.12 -14.06 -13.25
CA GLU A 199 11.41 -15.05 -14.08
C GLU A 199 11.03 -16.33 -13.34
N ASP A 200 11.80 -16.70 -12.32
CA ASP A 200 11.44 -17.80 -11.45
C ASP A 200 10.29 -17.40 -10.52
N PHE A 201 10.30 -16.17 -10.02
CA PHE A 201 9.22 -15.60 -9.21
C PHE A 201 7.91 -15.52 -10.00
N LEU A 202 7.92 -14.92 -11.19
CA LEU A 202 6.74 -14.80 -12.06
C LEU A 202 6.14 -16.19 -12.35
N ARG A 203 6.98 -17.18 -12.65
CA ARG A 203 6.51 -18.54 -12.93
C ARG A 203 5.95 -19.26 -11.70
N VAL A 204 6.63 -19.14 -10.56
CA VAL A 204 6.32 -19.90 -9.33
C VAL A 204 5.25 -19.25 -8.46
N TYR A 205 5.05 -17.95 -8.53
CA TYR A 205 4.04 -17.26 -7.69
C TYR A 205 2.96 -16.60 -8.52
N VAL A 206 3.31 -15.93 -9.63
CA VAL A 206 2.36 -15.18 -10.46
C VAL A 206 1.72 -16.08 -11.54
N ARG A 207 2.32 -17.24 -11.83
CA ARG A 207 1.93 -18.16 -12.92
C ARG A 207 2.06 -17.55 -14.32
N ILE A 208 2.96 -16.58 -14.47
CA ILE A 208 3.27 -15.91 -15.73
C ILE A 208 4.65 -16.39 -16.21
N GLY A 209 4.78 -16.65 -17.51
CA GLY A 209 5.96 -17.29 -18.08
C GLY A 209 7.13 -16.35 -18.41
N SER A 210 6.87 -15.04 -18.55
CA SER A 210 7.88 -14.03 -18.85
C SER A 210 7.39 -12.62 -18.53
N VAL A 211 8.32 -11.66 -18.47
CA VAL A 211 8.01 -10.22 -18.37
C VAL A 211 7.16 -9.72 -19.54
N GLU A 212 7.40 -10.17 -20.77
CA GLU A 212 6.58 -9.74 -21.92
C GLU A 212 5.12 -10.14 -21.74
N ARG A 213 4.89 -11.38 -21.27
CA ARG A 213 3.54 -11.86 -21.00
C ARG A 213 2.89 -11.12 -19.82
N LEU A 214 3.68 -10.72 -18.83
CA LEU A 214 3.19 -9.87 -17.74
C LEU A 214 2.68 -8.53 -18.31
N LEU A 215 3.48 -7.87 -19.14
CA LEU A 215 3.11 -6.58 -19.75
C LEU A 215 1.90 -6.72 -20.69
N GLU A 216 1.85 -7.78 -21.50
CA GLU A 216 0.70 -8.06 -22.37
C GLU A 216 -0.58 -8.27 -21.56
N GLN A 217 -0.53 -9.05 -20.48
CA GLN A 217 -1.69 -9.29 -19.63
C GLN A 217 -2.12 -8.08 -18.82
N SER A 218 -1.19 -7.16 -18.57
CA SER A 218 -1.43 -5.92 -17.79
C SER A 218 -1.69 -4.71 -18.69
N HIS A 219 -1.77 -4.87 -20.01
CA HIS A 219 -1.85 -3.76 -20.96
C HIS A 219 -2.98 -2.76 -20.66
N ASP A 220 -4.19 -3.27 -20.41
CA ASP A 220 -5.35 -2.41 -20.16
C ASP A 220 -5.24 -1.69 -18.81
N GLU A 221 -4.73 -2.37 -17.78
CA GLU A 221 -4.48 -1.80 -16.46
C GLU A 221 -3.36 -0.75 -16.48
N LEU A 222 -2.30 -0.99 -17.25
CA LEU A 222 -1.20 -0.04 -17.45
C LEU A 222 -1.70 1.23 -18.16
N ASN A 223 -2.54 1.08 -19.18
CA ASN A 223 -3.16 2.24 -19.85
C ASN A 223 -4.13 2.99 -18.95
N ALA A 224 -4.95 2.28 -18.15
CA ALA A 224 -5.86 2.91 -17.19
C ALA A 224 -5.08 3.66 -16.10
N THR A 225 -4.01 3.08 -15.59
CA THR A 225 -3.13 3.71 -14.59
C THR A 225 -2.42 4.93 -15.18
N ALA A 226 -1.82 4.82 -16.37
CA ALA A 226 -1.20 5.95 -17.05
C ALA A 226 -2.21 7.08 -17.31
N THR A 227 -3.42 6.74 -17.74
CA THR A 227 -4.50 7.70 -17.93
C THR A 227 -4.86 8.40 -16.62
N PHE A 228 -5.09 7.65 -15.55
CA PHE A 228 -5.42 8.21 -14.25
C PHE A 228 -4.31 9.14 -13.72
N SER A 229 -3.05 8.72 -13.78
CA SER A 229 -1.91 9.54 -13.35
C SER A 229 -1.79 10.83 -14.17
N LEU A 230 -2.05 10.78 -15.48
CA LEU A 230 -2.09 11.96 -16.34
C LEU A 230 -3.23 12.91 -15.93
N VAL A 231 -4.42 12.38 -15.68
CA VAL A 231 -5.58 13.19 -15.25
C VAL A 231 -5.35 13.83 -13.88
N ILE A 232 -4.79 13.10 -12.93
CA ILE A 232 -4.43 13.64 -11.61
C ILE A 232 -3.45 14.80 -11.74
N GLN A 233 -2.40 14.64 -12.55
CA GLN A 233 -1.46 15.72 -12.77
C GLN A 233 -2.11 16.92 -13.47
N ALA A 234 -2.99 16.69 -14.47
CA ALA A 234 -3.71 17.76 -15.13
C ALA A 234 -4.60 18.55 -14.17
N ILE A 235 -5.28 17.88 -13.23
CA ILE A 235 -6.07 18.55 -12.19
C ILE A 235 -5.15 19.33 -11.24
N ALA A 236 -4.00 18.76 -10.88
CA ALA A 236 -3.01 19.46 -10.06
C ALA A 236 -2.48 20.74 -10.74
N GLU A 237 -2.21 20.68 -12.04
CA GLU A 237 -1.82 21.82 -12.87
C GLU A 237 -2.93 22.88 -12.97
N ASP A 238 -4.18 22.46 -13.19
CA ASP A 238 -5.34 23.35 -13.34
C ASP A 238 -5.71 24.06 -12.03
N ALA A 239 -5.64 23.33 -10.91
CA ALA A 239 -6.00 23.82 -9.58
C ALA A 239 -4.81 24.41 -8.79
N ASP A 240 -3.62 24.47 -9.37
CA ASP A 240 -2.36 24.92 -8.73
C ASP A 240 -2.07 24.17 -7.41
N ILE A 241 -2.28 22.86 -7.40
CA ILE A 241 -2.07 21.98 -6.24
C ILE A 241 -0.67 21.37 -6.31
N THR A 242 0.11 21.58 -5.26
CA THR A 242 1.44 20.98 -5.07
C THR A 242 1.51 20.17 -3.77
N VAL A 243 2.54 19.33 -3.63
CA VAL A 243 2.78 18.50 -2.45
C VAL A 243 3.96 19.05 -1.65
N THR A 244 3.74 19.36 -0.38
CA THR A 244 4.79 19.77 0.56
C THR A 244 5.34 18.57 1.35
N ASP A 245 6.44 18.79 2.09
CA ASP A 245 6.99 17.76 2.97
C ASP A 245 6.02 17.41 4.11
N GLU A 246 5.26 18.38 4.59
CA GLU A 246 4.20 18.17 5.59
C GLU A 246 3.07 17.31 5.04
N ASP A 247 2.69 17.47 3.76
CA ASP A 247 1.69 16.62 3.13
C ASP A 247 2.15 15.16 3.05
N VAL A 248 3.43 14.93 2.70
CA VAL A 248 4.01 13.58 2.67
C VAL A 248 4.01 12.99 4.08
N ALA A 249 4.44 13.73 5.09
CA ALA A 249 4.42 13.27 6.47
C ALA A 249 3.01 12.90 6.94
N ALA A 250 2.02 13.75 6.66
CA ALA A 250 0.62 13.50 7.00
C ALA A 250 0.05 12.28 6.27
N TYR A 251 0.43 12.06 5.00
CA TYR A 251 0.04 10.88 4.24
C TYR A 251 0.55 9.60 4.91
N PHE A 252 1.83 9.54 5.27
CA PHE A 252 2.42 8.36 5.91
C PHE A 252 1.89 8.11 7.33
N GLU A 253 1.64 9.17 8.10
CA GLU A 253 1.01 9.07 9.41
C GLU A 253 -0.40 8.44 9.29
N LYS A 254 -1.21 8.94 8.34
CA LYS A 254 -2.60 8.50 8.13
C LYS A 254 -2.70 7.10 7.53
N HIS A 255 -1.90 6.78 6.52
CA HIS A 255 -2.09 5.58 5.70
C HIS A 255 -1.14 4.43 6.06
N MET A 256 0.04 4.72 6.62
CA MET A 256 1.09 3.72 6.87
C MET A 256 1.38 3.49 8.36
N GLN A 257 0.61 4.12 9.26
CA GLN A 257 0.66 3.93 10.72
C GLN A 257 2.07 4.15 11.33
N GLY A 258 2.81 5.12 10.79
CA GLY A 258 4.12 5.50 11.29
C GLY A 258 4.52 6.92 10.90
N GLU A 259 5.12 7.64 11.84
CA GLU A 259 5.73 8.97 11.58
C GLU A 259 7.07 8.85 10.84
N ASP A 260 7.74 7.70 10.95
CA ASP A 260 9.02 7.44 10.30
C ASP A 260 8.81 6.70 8.98
N TYR A 261 9.06 7.40 7.88
CA TYR A 261 9.00 6.88 6.51
C TYR A 261 10.38 6.90 5.82
N THR A 262 11.47 6.94 6.58
CA THR A 262 12.84 6.99 6.06
C THR A 262 13.15 5.81 5.12
N GLU A 263 12.73 4.60 5.48
CA GLU A 263 12.92 3.41 4.64
C GLU A 263 12.24 3.55 3.26
N TYR A 264 11.10 4.26 3.18
CA TYR A 264 10.41 4.53 1.93
C TYR A 264 11.15 5.55 1.07
N ILE A 265 11.76 6.57 1.69
CA ILE A 265 12.64 7.51 0.98
C ILE A 265 13.85 6.77 0.42
N GLU A 266 14.48 5.89 1.20
CA GLU A 266 15.67 5.14 0.76
C GLU A 266 15.37 4.18 -0.39
N SER A 267 14.21 3.54 -0.38
CA SER A 267 13.82 2.53 -1.38
C SER A 267 13.19 3.12 -2.64
N HIS A 268 12.38 4.18 -2.52
CA HIS A 268 11.60 4.71 -3.65
C HIS A 268 11.99 6.15 -4.04
N GLY A 269 12.62 6.89 -3.13
CA GLY A 269 12.97 8.30 -3.30
C GLY A 269 11.82 9.25 -3.04
N LEU A 270 12.15 10.45 -2.57
CA LEU A 270 11.17 11.49 -2.20
C LEU A 270 10.27 11.94 -3.37
N PRO A 271 10.76 12.11 -4.62
CA PRO A 271 9.89 12.39 -5.77
C PRO A 271 8.74 11.39 -5.92
N TYR A 272 9.02 10.10 -5.80
CA TYR A 272 7.97 9.08 -5.84
C TYR A 272 6.99 9.21 -4.67
N LEU A 273 7.49 9.50 -3.46
CA LEU A 273 6.61 9.71 -2.29
C LEU A 273 5.69 10.92 -2.49
N ARG A 274 6.17 11.98 -3.15
CA ARG A 274 5.34 13.14 -3.51
C ARG A 274 4.33 12.78 -4.59
N TYR A 275 4.70 12.00 -5.60
CA TYR A 275 3.78 11.51 -6.64
C TYR A 275 2.60 10.70 -6.06
N ILE A 276 2.85 9.76 -5.13
CA ILE A 276 1.76 8.99 -4.49
C ILE A 276 0.91 9.88 -3.57
N THR A 277 1.55 10.84 -2.89
CA THR A 277 0.86 11.80 -2.02
C THR A 277 -0.03 12.74 -2.84
N LEU A 278 0.42 13.16 -4.02
CA LEU A 278 -0.33 14.00 -4.95
C LEU A 278 -1.63 13.31 -5.37
N GLN A 279 -1.58 12.03 -5.76
CA GLN A 279 -2.77 11.28 -6.13
C GLN A 279 -3.81 11.26 -5.01
N GLN A 280 -3.38 10.97 -3.77
CA GLN A 280 -4.28 10.99 -2.63
C GLN A 280 -4.83 12.41 -2.37
N LYS A 281 -3.98 13.43 -2.45
CA LYS A 281 -4.36 14.82 -2.21
C LYS A 281 -5.38 15.32 -3.22
N ILE A 282 -5.23 14.98 -4.50
CA ILE A 282 -6.21 15.31 -5.54
C ILE A 282 -7.52 14.56 -5.32
N VAL A 283 -7.49 13.27 -4.98
CA VAL A 283 -8.74 12.54 -4.68
C VAL A 283 -9.44 13.14 -3.46
N ASP A 284 -8.71 13.45 -2.38
CA ASP A 284 -9.27 14.11 -1.19
C ASP A 284 -9.86 15.48 -1.53
N HIS A 285 -9.22 16.25 -2.41
CA HIS A 285 -9.74 17.53 -2.91
C HIS A 285 -11.07 17.35 -3.67
N LEU A 286 -11.15 16.37 -4.56
CA LEU A 286 -12.36 16.05 -5.32
C LEU A 286 -13.50 15.55 -4.42
N VAL A 287 -13.20 14.66 -3.47
CA VAL A 287 -14.19 14.12 -2.53
C VAL A 287 -14.68 15.19 -1.55
N SER A 288 -13.79 16.06 -1.05
CA SER A 288 -14.16 17.12 -0.11
C SER A 288 -15.03 18.23 -0.72
N SER A 289 -14.94 18.42 -2.04
CA SER A 289 -15.78 19.36 -2.79
C SER A 289 -17.04 18.71 -3.37
N ALA A 290 -17.18 17.38 -3.27
CA ALA A 290 -18.33 16.65 -3.78
C ALA A 290 -19.60 16.82 -2.93
N VAL A 291 -20.75 16.72 -3.59
CA VAL A 291 -22.07 16.61 -2.96
C VAL A 291 -22.42 15.12 -2.85
N LEU A 292 -22.54 14.63 -1.62
CA LEU A 292 -22.94 13.26 -1.33
C LEU A 292 -24.47 13.21 -1.19
N GLU A 293 -25.15 12.51 -2.09
CA GLU A 293 -26.63 12.45 -2.19
C GLU A 293 -27.18 11.03 -2.02
#